data_AF-A0A0D1W018-F1
#
_entry.id   AF-A0A0D1W018-F1
#
_cell.length_a   1.000
_cell.length_b   1.000
_cell.length_c   1.000
_cell.angle_alpha   90.00
_cell.angle_beta   90.00
_cell.angle_gamma   90.00
#
_symmetry.space_group_name_H-M   'P 1'
#
loop_
_entity.id
_entity.type
_entity.pdbx_description
1 polymer ?
#
loop_
_entity_poly.entity_id
_entity_poly.type
_entity_poly.pdbx_seq_one_letter_code
_entity_poly.pdbx_strand_id
1 'polypeptide(L)'
;MRSRRKQRLTSLIDRKLPPMGQNNSPFYQPLSESTIHATIAQSTLTQSSSVASALQQSKERDDRPHHGDFNTIILPSIVDGIDNSLDKRLLHHFTNVFARLLVTTPEPTFNPFINLIVPLALQDRGEWGLLDLILSLSASHLSRLLQSNPSYSSEDGLALEKAKWKRYSRAVSKHAKELLSLMNSSSLDIEDSDCNAEQIDCAMATTMFFCQWSTCEGGDHSNWNIHLNANRDLVRRKFDKPAGQPAYLSATSQALLEWFYFHDVIAALTFPNQDCCIDLSTGIVQAFGISTMATTISKHFSTKPAQHIMWIGPNDGLLTLISRTLSLRRSWGSVLPSSIPGVEGMSDDMSMSSILDTDDRQSELSSTQLLEALTIETALQEWSFEYETSQQQLMGQCYRLAAFLLLFFTVNPRKSSKHTKAQQCLDQLGTLIGQLSPNDNAITCSLLPLFIYGVSVLSASNRDLVLSQMDAYQRFCGLGHICAVKDFLQSWWKEQELVFAGTEPAQRHGHGHSFLQCATHSSSESCPTCRGRAERRSWWAWQDFMKDQGVQLILI
;
A
#
# COMPACT_ATOMS: atom_id res chain seq x y z
N MET A 1 -10.41 31.03 1.34
CA MET A 1 -9.92 29.63 1.29
C MET A 1 -10.46 28.71 2.40
N ARG A 2 -10.67 29.17 3.65
CA ARG A 2 -11.25 28.35 4.75
C ARG A 2 -12.67 27.80 4.49
N SER A 3 -13.51 28.54 3.74
CA SER A 3 -14.89 28.13 3.41
C SER A 3 -14.97 26.92 2.44
N ARG A 4 -14.03 26.83 1.47
CA ARG A 4 -13.96 25.70 0.52
C ARG A 4 -13.49 24.39 1.16
N ARG A 5 -12.68 24.45 2.24
CA ARG A 5 -12.29 23.27 3.04
C ARG A 5 -13.48 22.71 3.85
N LYS A 6 -14.35 23.59 4.37
CA LYS A 6 -15.55 23.19 5.12
C LYS A 6 -16.58 22.48 4.23
N GLN A 7 -16.82 22.97 3.01
CA GLN A 7 -17.78 22.38 2.06
C GLN A 7 -17.40 20.99 1.54
N ARG A 8 -16.10 20.67 1.37
CA ARG A 8 -15.68 19.32 0.96
C ARG A 8 -15.86 18.29 2.08
N LEU A 9 -15.68 18.67 3.35
CA LEU A 9 -15.85 17.76 4.48
C LEU A 9 -17.32 17.47 4.79
N THR A 10 -18.24 18.43 4.63
CA THR A 10 -19.68 18.17 4.81
C THR A 10 -20.22 17.18 3.77
N SER A 11 -19.65 17.16 2.56
CA SER A 11 -20.03 16.19 1.51
C SER A 11 -19.63 14.74 1.79
N LEU A 12 -18.74 14.50 2.77
CA LEU A 12 -18.36 13.16 3.26
C LEU A 12 -19.40 12.58 4.23
N ILE A 13 -20.25 13.41 4.85
CA ILE A 13 -21.24 12.99 5.84
C ILE A 13 -22.58 12.58 5.18
N ASP A 14 -22.87 13.10 3.98
CA ASP A 14 -24.16 12.90 3.29
C ASP A 14 -24.19 11.76 2.25
N ARG A 15 -23.12 10.97 2.11
CA ARG A 15 -23.16 9.79 1.22
C ARG A 15 -23.91 8.64 1.89
N LYS A 16 -25.18 8.50 1.50
CA LYS A 16 -26.03 7.33 1.79
C LYS A 16 -25.25 6.03 1.58
N LEU A 17 -25.36 5.14 2.58
CA LEU A 17 -24.96 3.73 2.53
C LEU A 17 -25.37 3.10 1.17
N PRO A 18 -24.51 2.31 0.52
CA PRO A 18 -24.92 1.55 -0.65
C PRO A 18 -25.97 0.50 -0.24
N PRO A 19 -26.98 0.20 -1.08
CA PRO A 19 -27.92 -0.87 -0.81
C PRO A 19 -27.19 -2.21 -0.84
N MET A 20 -27.59 -3.15 0.03
CA MET A 20 -27.10 -4.53 0.02
C MET A 20 -27.30 -5.15 -1.37
N GLY A 21 -26.20 -5.31 -2.12
CA GLY A 21 -26.19 -5.96 -3.42
C GLY A 21 -25.81 -7.43 -3.27
N GLN A 22 -26.73 -8.32 -3.64
CA GLN A 22 -26.44 -9.73 -3.89
C GLN A 22 -25.54 -9.84 -5.12
N ASN A 23 -24.27 -10.23 -4.93
CA ASN A 23 -23.39 -10.59 -6.05
C ASN A 23 -23.38 -12.12 -6.21
N ASN A 24 -24.21 -12.60 -7.13
CA ASN A 24 -24.03 -13.90 -7.77
C ASN A 24 -23.10 -13.70 -8.97
N SER A 25 -21.92 -14.32 -8.95
CA SER A 25 -21.16 -14.60 -10.17
C SER A 25 -20.72 -16.06 -10.16
N PRO A 26 -21.12 -16.87 -11.16
CA PRO A 26 -20.76 -18.27 -11.28
C PRO A 26 -19.44 -18.39 -12.06
N PHE A 27 -18.52 -19.23 -11.60
CA PHE A 27 -17.49 -19.99 -12.36
C PHE A 27 -16.29 -20.24 -11.43
N TYR A 28 -16.40 -21.29 -10.63
CA TYR A 28 -15.25 -21.96 -10.01
C TYR A 28 -15.45 -23.47 -10.23
N GLN A 29 -14.57 -24.07 -11.04
CA GLN A 29 -14.39 -25.52 -11.02
C GLN A 29 -13.32 -25.84 -9.96
N PRO A 30 -13.58 -26.75 -9.01
CA PRO A 30 -12.60 -27.11 -8.00
C PRO A 30 -11.57 -28.09 -8.58
N LEU A 31 -10.28 -27.77 -8.42
CA LEU A 31 -9.18 -28.71 -8.61
C LEU A 31 -8.84 -29.40 -7.27
N SER A 32 -8.38 -30.64 -7.38
CA SER A 32 -8.43 -31.75 -6.41
C SER A 32 -8.01 -31.51 -4.96
N GLU A 33 -8.76 -32.16 -4.06
CA GLU A 33 -8.74 -32.11 -2.58
C GLU A 33 -7.43 -32.53 -1.86
N SER A 34 -6.44 -33.10 -2.55
CA SER A 34 -5.29 -33.72 -1.88
C SER A 34 -4.21 -32.76 -1.37
N THR A 35 -4.24 -31.48 -1.74
CA THR A 35 -3.18 -30.51 -1.40
C THR A 35 -3.63 -29.48 -0.34
N ILE A 36 -4.93 -29.40 -0.04
CA ILE A 36 -5.52 -28.41 0.88
C ILE A 36 -5.26 -28.77 2.38
N HIS A 37 -5.05 -30.05 2.69
CA HIS A 37 -4.98 -30.52 4.08
C HIS A 37 -3.61 -30.37 4.77
N ALA A 38 -2.51 -30.19 4.03
CA ALA A 38 -1.16 -30.26 4.63
C ALA A 38 -0.72 -28.95 5.31
N THR A 39 -1.13 -27.78 4.80
CA THR A 39 -0.63 -26.47 5.30
C THR A 39 -1.48 -25.92 6.46
N ILE A 40 -2.77 -26.27 6.54
CA ILE A 40 -3.66 -25.85 7.64
C ILE A 40 -3.36 -26.66 8.93
N ALA A 41 -2.85 -27.89 8.80
CA ALA A 41 -2.68 -28.82 9.90
C ALA A 41 -1.54 -28.49 10.88
N GLN A 42 -0.42 -27.91 10.43
CA GLN A 42 0.80 -27.89 11.28
C GLN A 42 0.86 -26.73 12.28
N SER A 43 0.16 -25.61 12.06
CA SER A 43 0.08 -24.50 13.03
C SER A 43 -1.17 -24.54 13.92
N THR A 44 -2.19 -25.34 13.57
CA THR A 44 -3.45 -25.40 14.33
C THR A 44 -3.64 -26.66 15.19
N LEU A 45 -2.95 -27.79 14.92
CA LEU A 45 -3.25 -29.07 15.59
C LEU A 45 -2.59 -29.31 16.95
N THR A 46 -1.51 -28.63 17.32
CA THR A 46 -0.89 -28.82 18.65
C THR A 46 -1.53 -27.98 19.76
N GLN A 47 -2.33 -26.96 19.43
CA GLN A 47 -3.05 -26.16 20.43
C GLN A 47 -4.57 -26.40 20.45
N SER A 48 -5.15 -27.02 19.41
CA SER A 48 -6.59 -27.32 19.34
C SER A 48 -7.01 -28.60 20.09
N SER A 49 -6.11 -29.56 20.33
CA SER A 49 -6.46 -30.81 21.05
C SER A 49 -6.73 -30.61 22.55
N SER A 50 -6.06 -29.63 23.15
CA SER A 50 -6.28 -29.18 24.54
C SER A 50 -7.65 -28.51 24.71
N VAL A 51 -8.06 -27.70 23.73
CA VAL A 51 -9.33 -26.95 23.76
C VAL A 51 -10.53 -27.83 23.36
N ALA A 52 -10.35 -28.77 22.44
CA ALA A 52 -11.40 -29.73 22.06
C ALA A 52 -11.73 -30.72 23.20
N SER A 53 -10.72 -31.17 23.95
CA SER A 53 -10.94 -32.05 25.12
C SER A 53 -11.68 -31.33 26.26
N ALA A 54 -11.46 -30.02 26.42
CA ALA A 54 -12.19 -29.18 27.38
C ALA A 54 -13.64 -28.91 26.96
N LEU A 55 -13.96 -28.97 25.66
CA LEU A 55 -15.31 -28.75 25.10
C LEU A 55 -16.17 -30.02 25.01
N GLN A 56 -15.58 -31.22 25.00
CA GLN A 56 -16.35 -32.47 25.07
C GLN A 56 -16.86 -32.76 26.49
N GLN A 57 -16.13 -32.35 27.54
CA GLN A 57 -16.59 -32.52 28.92
C GLN A 57 -17.76 -31.60 29.32
N SER A 58 -18.04 -30.53 28.55
CA SER A 58 -19.17 -29.62 28.83
C SER A 58 -20.47 -30.01 28.13
N LYS A 59 -20.46 -30.99 27.20
CA LYS A 59 -21.60 -31.33 26.35
C LYS A 59 -22.39 -32.58 26.79
N GLU A 60 -21.91 -33.34 27.77
CA GLU A 60 -22.54 -34.60 28.22
C GLU A 60 -23.38 -34.47 29.52
N ARG A 61 -23.73 -33.25 29.96
CA ARG A 61 -24.38 -33.03 31.27
C ARG A 61 -25.74 -32.33 31.24
N ASP A 62 -26.49 -32.41 30.15
CA ASP A 62 -27.77 -31.68 30.04
C ASP A 62 -28.98 -32.59 29.80
N ASP A 63 -29.15 -33.58 30.70
CA ASP A 63 -30.41 -34.33 30.84
C ASP A 63 -30.66 -34.64 32.32
N ARG A 64 -31.18 -33.66 33.07
CA ARG A 64 -31.92 -33.85 34.33
C ARG A 64 -32.77 -32.60 34.66
N PRO A 65 -33.96 -32.77 35.26
CA PRO A 65 -35.02 -31.77 35.23
C PRO A 65 -34.84 -30.63 36.25
N HIS A 66 -35.36 -29.47 35.84
CA HIS A 66 -35.51 -28.19 36.53
C HIS A 66 -35.44 -28.20 38.07
N HIS A 67 -34.37 -27.60 38.59
CA HIS A 67 -34.35 -27.00 39.92
C HIS A 67 -33.94 -25.52 39.78
N GLY A 68 -34.92 -24.64 40.08
CA GLY A 68 -34.76 -23.24 40.49
C GLY A 68 -33.78 -22.36 39.73
N ASP A 69 -34.31 -21.42 38.94
CA ASP A 69 -33.56 -20.29 38.37
C ASP A 69 -32.84 -19.48 39.46
N PHE A 70 -31.61 -19.90 39.77
CA PHE A 70 -30.64 -19.04 40.41
C PHE A 70 -30.11 -18.09 39.34
N ASN A 71 -30.63 -16.86 39.36
CA ASN A 71 -30.09 -15.65 38.73
C ASN A 71 -28.70 -15.86 38.12
N THR A 72 -28.63 -15.95 36.79
CA THR A 72 -27.37 -15.84 36.06
C THR A 72 -26.80 -14.44 36.33
N ILE A 73 -25.88 -14.34 37.30
CA ILE A 73 -25.17 -13.08 37.59
C ILE A 73 -24.30 -12.77 36.37
N ILE A 74 -24.73 -11.80 35.56
CA ILE A 74 -23.93 -11.30 34.43
C ILE A 74 -22.90 -10.33 35.01
N LEU A 75 -21.64 -10.74 35.05
CA LEU A 75 -20.54 -9.87 35.44
C LEU A 75 -20.24 -8.86 34.33
N PRO A 76 -20.05 -7.58 34.64
CA PRO A 76 -19.57 -6.59 33.67
C PRO A 76 -18.24 -7.03 33.06
N SER A 77 -18.01 -6.64 31.80
CA SER A 77 -16.68 -6.82 31.21
C SER A 77 -15.66 -5.95 31.94
N ILE A 78 -14.46 -6.49 32.13
CA ILE A 78 -13.34 -5.78 32.73
C ILE A 78 -12.75 -4.76 31.73
N VAL A 79 -12.88 -5.04 30.43
CA VAL A 79 -12.29 -4.23 29.37
C VAL A 79 -13.39 -3.52 28.61
N ASP A 80 -13.38 -2.19 28.70
CA ASP A 80 -14.33 -1.33 27.99
C ASP A 80 -14.30 -1.60 26.48
N GLY A 81 -15.47 -1.84 25.89
CA GLY A 81 -15.63 -2.09 24.46
C GLY A 81 -15.47 -3.54 24.02
N ILE A 82 -15.09 -4.46 24.93
CA ILE A 82 -15.07 -5.92 24.72
C ILE A 82 -16.20 -6.54 25.53
N ASP A 83 -17.40 -6.56 24.98
CA ASP A 83 -18.61 -6.78 25.78
C ASP A 83 -19.05 -8.25 25.77
N ASN A 84 -18.72 -9.00 24.72
CA ASN A 84 -19.24 -10.34 24.49
C ASN A 84 -18.15 -11.34 24.02
N SER A 85 -18.52 -12.63 23.93
CA SER A 85 -17.62 -13.71 23.50
C SER A 85 -17.11 -13.52 22.08
N LEU A 86 -17.90 -12.93 21.19
CA LEU A 86 -17.48 -12.63 19.82
C LEU A 86 -16.39 -11.56 19.81
N ASP A 87 -16.52 -10.47 20.58
CA ASP A 87 -15.49 -9.44 20.69
C ASP A 87 -14.17 -10.01 21.23
N LYS A 88 -14.23 -10.89 22.22
CA LYS A 88 -13.05 -11.61 22.74
C LYS A 88 -12.40 -12.47 21.67
N ARG A 89 -13.20 -13.20 20.89
CA ARG A 89 -12.72 -14.02 19.75
C ARG A 89 -12.09 -13.14 18.67
N LEU A 90 -12.67 -11.99 18.37
CA LEU A 90 -12.15 -11.05 17.37
C LEU A 90 -10.84 -10.41 17.81
N LEU A 91 -10.73 -9.95 19.06
CA LEU A 91 -9.45 -9.43 19.57
C LEU A 91 -8.38 -10.51 19.61
N HIS A 92 -8.74 -11.73 20.04
CA HIS A 92 -7.83 -12.87 20.00
C HIS A 92 -7.36 -13.19 18.57
N HIS A 93 -8.27 -13.14 17.59
CA HIS A 93 -7.92 -13.31 16.18
C HIS A 93 -6.99 -12.20 15.69
N PHE A 94 -7.21 -10.96 16.12
CA PHE A 94 -6.31 -9.85 15.79
C PHE A 94 -4.89 -10.13 16.27
N THR A 95 -4.71 -10.41 17.56
CA THR A 95 -3.38 -10.52 18.18
C THR A 95 -2.63 -11.76 17.75
N ASN A 96 -3.33 -12.87 17.49
CA ASN A 96 -2.67 -14.15 17.16
C ASN A 96 -2.53 -14.41 15.65
N VAL A 97 -3.35 -13.77 14.82
CA VAL A 97 -3.38 -14.01 13.37
C VAL A 97 -3.14 -12.72 12.61
N PHE A 98 -4.10 -11.79 12.64
CA PHE A 98 -4.10 -10.65 11.70
C PHE A 98 -2.91 -9.70 11.90
N ALA A 99 -2.57 -9.34 13.13
CA ALA A 99 -1.45 -8.46 13.44
C ALA A 99 -0.10 -9.00 12.94
N ARG A 100 0.06 -10.33 12.88
CA ARG A 100 1.28 -10.99 12.38
C ARG A 100 1.40 -10.91 10.86
N LEU A 101 0.30 -10.72 10.15
CA LEU A 101 0.28 -10.50 8.70
C LEU A 101 0.65 -9.06 8.31
N LEU A 102 0.69 -8.14 9.27
CA LEU A 102 1.01 -6.73 9.03
C LEU A 102 2.51 -6.42 9.11
N VAL A 103 3.33 -7.38 9.52
CA VAL A 103 4.78 -7.21 9.72
C VAL A 103 5.55 -8.41 9.19
N THR A 104 6.83 -8.20 8.89
CA THR A 104 7.76 -9.25 8.44
C THR A 104 8.43 -10.00 9.57
N THR A 105 8.50 -9.43 10.78
CA THR A 105 9.09 -10.14 11.93
C THR A 105 8.21 -11.32 12.35
N PRO A 106 8.79 -12.51 12.57
CA PRO A 106 8.05 -13.66 13.07
C PRO A 106 7.72 -13.54 14.56
N GLU A 107 8.49 -12.74 15.30
CA GLU A 107 8.46 -12.64 16.76
C GLU A 107 7.34 -11.70 17.26
N PRO A 108 6.34 -12.23 18.01
CA PRO A 108 5.22 -11.42 18.50
C PRO A 108 5.63 -10.31 19.47
N THR A 109 6.76 -10.45 20.18
CA THR A 109 7.28 -9.47 21.16
C THR A 109 7.74 -8.18 20.49
N PHE A 110 8.14 -8.23 19.23
CA PHE A 110 8.55 -7.07 18.45
C PHE A 110 7.43 -6.54 17.55
N ASN A 111 6.27 -7.20 17.52
CA ASN A 111 5.13 -6.75 16.75
C ASN A 111 4.48 -5.50 17.40
N PRO A 112 4.55 -4.32 16.77
CA PRO A 112 4.05 -3.10 17.37
C PRO A 112 2.53 -3.00 17.32
N PHE A 113 1.87 -3.70 16.39
CA PHE A 113 0.40 -3.76 16.39
C PHE A 113 -0.12 -4.44 17.65
N ILE A 114 0.62 -5.41 18.18
CA ILE A 114 0.30 -6.10 19.44
C ILE A 114 0.75 -5.28 20.64
N ASN A 115 2.02 -4.85 20.68
CA ASN A 115 2.63 -4.31 21.90
C ASN A 115 2.47 -2.80 22.08
N LEU A 116 2.11 -2.06 21.03
CA LEU A 116 1.95 -0.60 21.06
C LEU A 116 0.52 -0.20 20.68
N ILE A 117 0.00 -0.71 19.57
CA ILE A 117 -1.26 -0.23 19.00
C ILE A 117 -2.50 -0.81 19.71
N VAL A 118 -2.49 -2.09 20.12
CA VAL A 118 -3.58 -2.64 20.94
C VAL A 118 -3.67 -1.94 22.30
N PRO A 119 -2.58 -1.74 23.07
CA PRO A 119 -2.62 -0.93 24.28
C PRO A 119 -3.16 0.47 24.04
N LEU A 120 -2.71 1.15 22.96
CA LEU A 120 -3.24 2.46 22.56
C LEU A 120 -4.76 2.41 22.35
N ALA A 121 -5.27 1.39 21.66
CA ALA A 121 -6.70 1.21 21.39
C ALA A 121 -7.54 0.96 22.66
N LEU A 122 -6.95 0.30 23.67
CA LEU A 122 -7.60 0.03 24.95
C LEU A 122 -7.56 1.26 25.87
N GLN A 123 -6.50 2.07 25.79
CA GLN A 123 -6.34 3.29 26.58
C GLN A 123 -7.19 4.46 26.05
N ASP A 124 -7.47 4.49 24.75
CA ASP A 124 -8.33 5.46 24.05
C ASP A 124 -9.77 5.56 24.62
N ARG A 125 -10.19 4.63 25.49
CA ARG A 125 -11.57 4.51 26.02
C ARG A 125 -12.65 4.55 24.91
N GLY A 126 -12.25 4.23 23.68
CA GLY A 126 -13.07 4.26 22.49
C GLY A 126 -13.44 5.64 21.96
N GLU A 127 -12.67 6.69 22.23
CA GLU A 127 -12.91 8.04 21.69
C GLU A 127 -12.60 8.12 20.19
N TRP A 128 -11.43 7.65 19.76
CA TRP A 128 -11.01 7.66 18.36
C TRP A 128 -11.64 6.51 17.54
N GLY A 129 -12.15 5.47 18.20
CA GLY A 129 -12.77 4.32 17.54
C GLY A 129 -11.76 3.27 17.05
N LEU A 130 -10.51 3.34 17.51
CA LEU A 130 -9.42 2.45 17.11
C LEU A 130 -9.74 0.98 17.42
N LEU A 131 -10.22 0.68 18.63
CA LEU A 131 -10.62 -0.68 19.02
C LEU A 131 -11.78 -1.20 18.16
N ASP A 132 -12.77 -0.35 17.87
CA ASP A 132 -13.88 -0.73 17.00
C ASP A 132 -13.34 -1.14 15.61
N LEU A 133 -12.37 -0.41 15.06
CA LEU A 133 -11.77 -0.72 13.76
C LEU A 133 -10.92 -2.00 13.78
N ILE A 134 -10.15 -2.25 14.84
CA ILE A 134 -9.39 -3.49 15.05
C ILE A 134 -10.32 -4.71 15.06
N LEU A 135 -11.42 -4.63 15.81
CA LEU A 135 -12.41 -5.72 15.89
C LEU A 135 -13.13 -5.92 14.57
N SER A 136 -13.45 -4.83 13.89
CA SER A 136 -13.98 -4.88 12.53
C SER A 136 -13.02 -5.66 11.62
N LEU A 137 -11.69 -5.41 11.69
CA LEU A 137 -10.73 -5.94 10.69
C LEU A 137 -10.58 -7.43 10.88
N SER A 138 -10.57 -7.80 12.14
CA SER A 138 -10.61 -9.18 12.57
C SER A 138 -11.87 -9.89 12.07
N ALA A 139 -13.04 -9.24 12.12
CA ALA A 139 -14.29 -9.82 11.65
C ALA A 139 -14.30 -9.99 10.13
N SER A 140 -13.84 -8.98 9.39
CA SER A 140 -13.61 -9.06 7.93
C SER A 140 -12.71 -10.23 7.57
N HIS A 141 -11.52 -10.28 8.16
CA HIS A 141 -10.50 -11.26 7.83
C HIS A 141 -10.97 -12.68 8.21
N LEU A 142 -11.52 -12.84 9.42
CA LEU A 142 -12.04 -14.12 9.88
C LEU A 142 -13.22 -14.61 9.02
N SER A 143 -14.15 -13.72 8.64
CA SER A 143 -15.27 -14.05 7.75
C SER A 143 -14.76 -14.63 6.43
N ARG A 144 -13.75 -14.00 5.81
CA ARG A 144 -13.14 -14.48 4.55
C ARG A 144 -12.43 -15.83 4.68
N LEU A 145 -11.70 -16.05 5.78
CA LEU A 145 -11.06 -17.35 6.02
C LEU A 145 -12.09 -18.47 6.23
N LEU A 146 -13.22 -18.16 6.87
CA LEU A 146 -14.25 -19.15 7.16
C LEU A 146 -15.17 -19.44 5.97
N GLN A 147 -15.39 -18.49 5.06
CA GLN A 147 -16.15 -18.70 3.83
C GLN A 147 -15.59 -19.84 2.96
N SER A 148 -14.29 -20.09 3.06
CA SER A 148 -13.62 -21.19 2.36
C SER A 148 -13.84 -22.57 3.00
N ASN A 149 -14.45 -22.65 4.19
CA ASN A 149 -14.65 -23.89 4.93
C ASN A 149 -16.08 -24.46 4.75
N PRO A 150 -16.24 -25.71 4.27
CA PRO A 150 -17.57 -26.33 4.07
C PRO A 150 -18.40 -26.49 5.35
N SER A 151 -17.74 -26.55 6.51
CA SER A 151 -18.37 -26.74 7.83
C SER A 151 -18.84 -25.43 8.48
N TYR A 152 -18.71 -24.29 7.78
CA TYR A 152 -19.05 -22.99 8.31
C TYR A 152 -20.56 -22.81 8.47
N SER A 153 -21.01 -22.52 9.69
CA SER A 153 -22.43 -22.28 9.96
C SER A 153 -22.87 -20.94 9.38
N SER A 154 -24.05 -20.89 8.76
CA SER A 154 -24.62 -19.64 8.24
C SER A 154 -24.86 -18.60 9.36
N GLU A 155 -25.06 -19.05 10.60
CA GLU A 155 -25.30 -18.17 11.75
C GLU A 155 -24.02 -17.46 12.20
N ASP A 156 -22.89 -18.18 12.26
CA ASP A 156 -21.59 -17.58 12.59
C ASP A 156 -21.19 -16.51 11.57
N GLY A 157 -21.48 -16.76 10.28
CA GLY A 157 -21.22 -15.77 9.23
C GLY A 157 -22.07 -14.53 9.32
N LEU A 158 -23.35 -14.67 9.64
CA LEU A 158 -24.21 -13.52 9.87
C LEU A 158 -23.75 -12.71 11.09
N ALA A 159 -23.34 -13.38 12.16
CA ALA A 159 -22.84 -12.72 13.37
C ALA A 159 -21.54 -11.93 13.09
N LEU A 160 -20.60 -12.52 12.34
CA LEU A 160 -19.35 -11.87 11.94
C LEU A 160 -19.60 -10.67 11.02
N GLU A 161 -20.45 -10.81 10.00
CA GLU A 161 -20.80 -9.70 9.12
C GLU A 161 -21.51 -8.57 9.86
N LYS A 162 -22.43 -8.89 10.78
CA LYS A 162 -23.09 -7.89 11.62
C LYS A 162 -22.09 -7.17 12.52
N ALA A 163 -21.17 -7.90 13.15
CA ALA A 163 -20.12 -7.32 13.99
C ALA A 163 -19.20 -6.40 13.18
N LYS A 164 -18.77 -6.86 12.00
CA LYS A 164 -17.95 -6.10 11.03
C LYS A 164 -18.55 -4.72 10.78
N TRP A 165 -19.76 -4.66 10.21
CA TRP A 165 -20.36 -3.38 9.81
C TRP A 165 -20.75 -2.50 10.99
N LYS A 166 -21.23 -3.09 12.09
CA LYS A 166 -21.56 -2.33 13.31
C LYS A 166 -20.33 -1.63 13.87
N ARG A 167 -19.20 -2.35 13.96
CA ARG A 167 -17.94 -1.83 14.49
C ARG A 167 -17.34 -0.80 13.54
N TYR A 168 -17.29 -1.09 12.24
CA TYR A 168 -16.83 -0.14 11.22
C TYR A 168 -17.59 1.19 11.28
N SER A 169 -18.94 1.15 11.29
CA SER A 169 -19.76 2.36 11.34
C SER A 169 -19.50 3.19 12.60
N ARG A 170 -19.34 2.55 13.77
CA ARG A 170 -18.99 3.24 15.02
C ARG A 170 -17.62 3.91 14.92
N ALA A 171 -16.63 3.21 14.39
CA ALA A 171 -15.29 3.75 14.20
C ALA A 171 -15.31 4.99 13.30
N VAL A 172 -16.03 4.95 12.16
CA VAL A 172 -16.12 6.08 11.24
C VAL A 172 -16.74 7.31 11.92
N SER A 173 -17.86 7.14 12.60
CA SER A 173 -18.55 8.26 13.27
C SER A 173 -17.70 8.91 14.36
N LYS A 174 -17.04 8.08 15.18
CA LYS A 174 -16.15 8.54 16.26
C LYS A 174 -14.93 9.27 15.70
N HIS A 175 -14.20 8.61 14.78
CA HIS A 175 -13.00 9.17 14.18
C HIS A 175 -13.27 10.49 13.45
N ALA A 176 -14.37 10.59 12.69
CA ALA A 176 -14.73 11.83 11.99
C ALA A 176 -15.01 13.00 12.97
N LYS A 177 -15.68 12.72 14.09
CA LYS A 177 -15.96 13.71 15.13
C LYS A 177 -14.67 14.21 15.78
N GLU A 178 -13.80 13.29 16.21
CA GLU A 178 -12.57 13.66 16.93
C GLU A 178 -11.53 14.30 16.00
N LEU A 179 -11.43 13.85 14.74
CA LEU A 179 -10.59 14.51 13.74
C LEU A 179 -11.04 15.95 13.49
N LEU A 180 -12.36 16.21 13.44
CA LEU A 180 -12.88 17.58 13.31
C LEU A 180 -12.56 18.43 14.54
N SER A 181 -12.65 17.85 15.75
CA SER A 181 -12.25 18.51 17.00
C SER A 181 -10.77 18.91 16.95
N LEU A 182 -9.89 17.96 16.63
CA LEU A 182 -8.44 18.15 16.49
C LEU A 182 -8.08 19.15 15.38
N MET A 183 -8.89 19.25 14.32
CA MET A 183 -8.68 20.26 13.26
C MET A 183 -9.06 21.67 13.69
N ASN A 184 -10.02 21.81 14.60
CA ASN A 184 -10.51 23.10 15.07
C ASN A 184 -9.76 23.64 16.29
N SER A 185 -9.11 22.77 17.07
CA SER A 185 -8.18 23.21 18.12
C SER A 185 -7.02 23.98 17.48
N SER A 186 -6.94 25.27 17.82
CA SER A 186 -5.84 26.14 17.40
C SER A 186 -4.63 25.86 18.28
N SER A 187 -3.43 25.88 17.70
CA SER A 187 -2.13 25.54 18.34
C SER A 187 -1.66 26.50 19.45
N LEU A 188 -2.58 27.07 20.24
CA LEU A 188 -2.29 28.14 21.20
C LEU A 188 -2.06 27.63 22.64
N ASP A 189 -2.35 26.37 22.95
CA ASP A 189 -2.15 25.83 24.29
C ASP A 189 -0.83 25.06 24.36
N ILE A 190 0.23 25.77 24.78
CA ILE A 190 1.60 25.23 24.96
C ILE A 190 1.68 24.25 26.16
N GLU A 191 0.67 24.25 27.04
CA GLU A 191 0.73 23.56 28.33
C GLU A 191 0.42 22.05 28.27
N ASP A 192 -0.09 21.50 27.15
CA ASP A 192 -0.50 20.09 27.05
C ASP A 192 0.08 19.35 25.81
N SER A 193 1.39 19.54 25.57
CA SER A 193 2.10 18.99 24.40
C SER A 193 2.03 17.45 24.32
N ASP A 194 2.07 16.74 25.44
CA ASP A 194 2.16 15.28 25.46
C ASP A 194 0.79 14.62 25.21
N CYS A 195 -0.29 15.14 25.81
CA CYS A 195 -1.67 14.73 25.52
C CYS A 195 -2.01 14.92 24.04
N ASN A 196 -1.63 16.07 23.46
CA ASN A 196 -1.82 16.33 22.04
C ASN A 196 -1.01 15.35 21.15
N ALA A 197 0.19 14.93 21.57
CA ALA A 197 1.01 13.98 20.83
C ALA A 197 0.38 12.57 20.79
N GLU A 198 -0.21 12.11 21.91
CA GLU A 198 -0.94 10.84 22.00
C GLU A 198 -2.25 10.88 21.20
N GLN A 199 -3.00 11.99 21.25
CA GLN A 199 -4.20 12.18 20.41
C GLN A 199 -3.87 12.10 18.91
N ILE A 200 -2.75 12.69 18.48
CA ILE A 200 -2.29 12.57 17.10
C ILE A 200 -1.88 11.12 16.80
N ASP A 201 -1.27 10.37 17.73
CA ASP A 201 -0.97 8.95 17.53
C ASP A 201 -2.24 8.11 17.35
N CYS A 202 -3.26 8.31 18.18
CA CYS A 202 -4.57 7.66 18.01
C CYS A 202 -5.21 8.02 16.66
N ALA A 203 -5.15 9.28 16.26
CA ALA A 203 -5.65 9.75 14.98
C ALA A 203 -4.91 9.07 13.81
N MET A 204 -3.57 9.02 13.85
CA MET A 204 -2.74 8.38 12.83
C MET A 204 -3.02 6.87 12.76
N ALA A 205 -3.02 6.18 13.90
CA ALA A 205 -3.31 4.75 13.98
C ALA A 205 -4.68 4.41 13.38
N THR A 206 -5.71 5.16 13.80
CA THR A 206 -7.09 4.95 13.31
C THR A 206 -7.19 5.22 11.82
N THR A 207 -6.59 6.32 11.34
CA THR A 207 -6.60 6.67 9.91
C THR A 207 -5.85 5.62 9.08
N MET A 208 -4.70 5.12 9.56
CA MET A 208 -3.95 4.06 8.88
C MET A 208 -4.74 2.74 8.85
N PHE A 209 -5.45 2.38 9.93
CA PHE A 209 -6.33 1.22 9.87
C PHE A 209 -7.53 1.39 8.95
N PHE A 210 -8.01 2.62 8.70
CA PHE A 210 -9.03 2.84 7.67
C PHE A 210 -8.46 2.67 6.27
N CYS A 211 -7.19 3.06 6.07
CA CYS A 211 -6.45 2.73 4.86
C CYS A 211 -6.38 1.19 4.69
N GLN A 212 -5.94 0.48 5.74
CA GLN A 212 -5.89 -1.00 5.80
C GLN A 212 -7.26 -1.64 5.57
N TRP A 213 -8.33 -1.06 6.11
CA TRP A 213 -9.70 -1.54 5.89
C TRP A 213 -10.04 -1.57 4.40
N SER A 214 -9.76 -0.45 3.75
CA SER A 214 -10.09 -0.23 2.34
C SER A 214 -9.28 -1.15 1.43
N THR A 215 -8.04 -1.49 1.79
CA THR A 215 -7.20 -2.45 1.05
C THR A 215 -7.65 -3.90 1.30
N CYS A 216 -8.05 -4.23 2.53
CA CYS A 216 -8.43 -5.58 2.92
C CYS A 216 -9.78 -6.03 2.34
N GLU A 217 -10.82 -5.20 2.41
CA GLU A 217 -12.17 -5.56 1.90
C GLU A 217 -12.24 -5.58 0.37
N GLY A 218 -11.46 -4.74 -0.31
CA GLY A 218 -11.60 -4.49 -1.75
C GLY A 218 -12.91 -3.78 -2.10
N GLY A 219 -13.00 -3.22 -3.30
CA GLY A 219 -14.27 -2.72 -3.87
C GLY A 219 -14.57 -1.23 -3.77
N ASP A 220 -13.89 -0.45 -2.91
CA ASP A 220 -13.92 1.02 -3.00
C ASP A 220 -12.53 1.55 -3.38
N HIS A 221 -12.30 1.67 -4.70
CA HIS A 221 -11.00 1.98 -5.32
C HIS A 221 -10.44 3.38 -4.98
N SER A 222 -11.06 4.14 -4.05
CA SER A 222 -10.66 5.52 -3.75
C SER A 222 -10.55 5.89 -2.26
N ASN A 223 -11.13 5.12 -1.33
CA ASN A 223 -11.19 5.54 0.07
C ASN A 223 -9.84 5.47 0.79
N TRP A 224 -9.02 4.47 0.51
CA TRP A 224 -7.68 4.36 1.11
C TRP A 224 -6.84 5.63 0.85
N ASN A 225 -6.96 6.26 -0.33
CA ASN A 225 -6.19 7.45 -0.69
C ASN A 225 -6.63 8.65 0.15
N ILE A 226 -7.93 8.76 0.45
CA ILE A 226 -8.46 9.77 1.37
C ILE A 226 -7.83 9.59 2.75
N HIS A 227 -7.76 8.36 3.25
CA HIS A 227 -7.15 8.05 4.55
C HIS A 227 -5.64 8.28 4.55
N LEU A 228 -4.92 7.87 3.49
CA LEU A 228 -3.49 8.10 3.39
C LEU A 228 -3.16 9.60 3.32
N ASN A 229 -3.92 10.37 2.55
CA ASN A 229 -3.80 11.83 2.49
C ASN A 229 -4.10 12.49 3.84
N ALA A 230 -5.13 12.04 4.56
CA ALA A 230 -5.40 12.52 5.91
C ALA A 230 -4.23 12.23 6.86
N ASN A 231 -3.58 11.06 6.73
CA ASN A 231 -2.35 10.77 7.46
C ASN A 231 -1.19 11.70 7.08
N ARG A 232 -1.02 12.09 5.81
CA ARG A 232 0.00 13.08 5.40
C ARG A 232 -0.15 14.38 6.21
N ASP A 233 -1.39 14.84 6.38
CA ASP A 233 -1.68 16.04 7.18
C ASP A 233 -1.40 15.84 8.68
N LEU A 234 -1.73 14.67 9.23
CA LEU A 234 -1.46 14.34 10.65
C LEU A 234 0.04 14.24 10.92
N VAL A 235 0.79 13.56 10.06
CA VAL A 235 2.26 13.49 10.11
C VAL A 235 2.85 14.89 10.04
N ARG A 236 2.47 15.69 9.03
CA ARG A 236 2.91 17.08 8.95
C ARG A 236 2.62 17.83 10.24
N ARG A 237 1.40 17.80 10.77
CA ARG A 237 1.05 18.48 12.03
C ARG A 237 1.89 18.02 13.22
N LYS A 238 2.19 16.74 13.31
CA LYS A 238 3.01 16.18 14.40
C LYS A 238 4.45 16.74 14.38
N PHE A 239 4.98 16.98 13.18
CA PHE A 239 6.36 17.38 12.96
C PHE A 239 6.56 18.86 12.58
N ASP A 240 5.48 19.62 12.36
CA ASP A 240 5.46 21.07 12.13
C ASP A 240 5.65 21.81 13.48
N LYS A 241 6.77 21.55 14.15
CA LYS A 241 7.20 22.25 15.37
C LYS A 241 8.25 23.30 15.00
N PRO A 242 8.23 24.52 15.60
CA PRO A 242 9.24 25.54 15.33
C PRO A 242 10.65 25.02 15.65
N ALA A 243 11.62 25.43 14.82
CA ALA A 243 13.00 24.97 14.89
C ALA A 243 13.59 25.13 16.31
N GLY A 244 14.16 24.05 16.85
CA GLY A 244 14.96 24.09 18.08
C GLY A 244 14.52 23.15 19.20
N GLN A 245 13.35 22.51 19.12
CA GLN A 245 12.95 21.47 20.09
C GLN A 245 13.17 20.07 19.51
N PRO A 246 14.01 19.22 20.11
CA PRO A 246 14.08 17.82 19.75
C PRO A 246 12.73 17.18 20.11
N ALA A 247 11.93 16.86 19.11
CA ALA A 247 10.75 16.04 19.32
C ALA A 247 11.23 14.63 19.70
N TYR A 248 11.12 14.26 20.97
CA TYR A 248 11.22 12.87 21.36
C TYR A 248 10.08 12.10 20.68
N LEU A 249 10.41 11.08 19.90
CA LEU A 249 9.40 10.17 19.35
C LEU A 249 9.21 9.00 20.28
N SER A 250 7.97 8.81 20.73
CA SER A 250 7.58 7.58 21.41
C SER A 250 7.75 6.38 20.47
N ALA A 251 7.86 5.18 21.05
CA ALA A 251 7.89 3.94 20.26
C ALA A 251 6.63 3.81 19.37
N THR A 252 5.47 4.24 19.87
CA THR A 252 4.19 4.26 19.14
C THR A 252 4.27 5.20 17.94
N SER A 253 4.70 6.44 18.14
CA SER A 253 4.86 7.42 17.05
C SER A 253 5.84 6.91 15.99
N GLN A 254 6.93 6.28 16.40
CA GLN A 254 7.91 5.68 15.50
C GLN A 254 7.31 4.54 14.66
N ALA A 255 6.60 3.61 15.30
CA ALA A 255 5.93 2.51 14.60
C ALA A 255 4.90 3.00 13.59
N LEU A 256 4.09 4.01 13.96
CA LEU A 256 3.11 4.62 13.07
C LEU A 256 3.75 5.37 11.90
N LEU A 257 4.86 6.05 12.13
CA LEU A 257 5.59 6.77 11.08
C LEU A 257 6.18 5.83 10.04
N GLU A 258 6.78 4.72 10.48
CA GLU A 258 7.26 3.67 9.59
C GLU A 258 6.13 3.01 8.81
N TRP A 259 4.98 2.77 9.45
CA TRP A 259 3.80 2.20 8.81
C TRP A 259 3.29 3.10 7.70
N PHE A 260 3.13 4.37 8.03
CA PHE A 260 2.73 5.39 7.09
C PHE A 260 3.74 5.54 5.95
N TYR A 261 5.04 5.71 6.26
CA TYR A 261 6.08 5.94 5.26
C TYR A 261 6.15 4.81 4.23
N PHE A 262 6.04 3.56 4.70
CA PHE A 262 5.99 2.40 3.82
C PHE A 262 4.85 2.50 2.79
N HIS A 263 3.63 2.80 3.25
CA HIS A 263 2.46 2.89 2.36
C HIS A 263 2.51 4.15 1.48
N ASP A 264 3.06 5.24 1.99
CA ASP A 264 3.17 6.53 1.30
C ASP A 264 4.10 6.45 0.07
N VAL A 265 5.29 5.87 0.22
CA VAL A 265 6.25 5.69 -0.89
C VAL A 265 5.67 4.76 -1.95
N ILE A 266 4.99 3.70 -1.53
CA ILE A 266 4.46 2.70 -2.47
C ILE A 266 3.25 3.26 -3.21
N ALA A 267 2.38 4.02 -2.53
CA ALA A 267 1.32 4.75 -3.19
C ALA A 267 1.89 5.71 -4.26
N ALA A 268 2.98 6.44 -3.96
CA ALA A 268 3.60 7.37 -4.89
C ALA A 268 4.13 6.71 -6.19
N LEU A 269 4.42 5.40 -6.17
CA LEU A 269 4.78 4.64 -7.38
C LEU A 269 3.61 4.54 -8.37
N THR A 270 2.37 4.49 -7.87
CA THR A 270 1.16 4.35 -8.69
C THR A 270 0.54 5.70 -9.06
N PHE A 271 0.81 6.74 -8.28
CA PHE A 271 0.36 8.11 -8.52
C PHE A 271 1.54 9.02 -8.88
N PRO A 272 1.86 9.18 -10.17
CA PRO A 272 3.04 9.95 -10.59
C PRO A 272 2.94 11.43 -10.19
N ASN A 273 1.73 11.95 -10.03
CA ASN A 273 1.45 13.33 -9.65
C ASN A 273 1.48 13.58 -8.13
N GLN A 274 1.81 12.57 -7.33
CA GLN A 274 1.84 12.68 -5.88
C GLN A 274 3.26 12.46 -5.37
N ASP A 275 3.80 13.48 -4.70
CA ASP A 275 5.04 13.35 -3.95
C ASP A 275 4.84 12.51 -2.68
N CYS A 276 5.90 11.81 -2.29
CA CYS A 276 5.98 11.22 -0.96
C CYS A 276 5.88 12.36 0.06
N CYS A 277 5.13 12.12 1.13
CA CYS A 277 4.98 13.04 2.23
C CYS A 277 6.29 13.25 2.98
N ILE A 278 7.12 12.21 3.12
CA ILE A 278 8.38 12.28 3.83
C ILE A 278 9.53 12.12 2.82
N ASP A 279 10.41 13.11 2.78
CA ASP A 279 11.71 13.01 2.11
C ASP A 279 12.82 12.88 3.16
N LEU A 280 13.26 11.64 3.37
CA LEU A 280 14.31 11.32 4.34
C LEU A 280 15.68 11.88 3.93
N SER A 281 15.93 12.10 2.63
CA SER A 281 17.22 12.59 2.13
C SER A 281 17.44 14.06 2.43
N THR A 282 16.37 14.86 2.37
CA THR A 282 16.39 16.30 2.67
C THR A 282 15.88 16.61 4.08
N GLY A 283 15.29 15.63 4.76
CA GLY A 283 14.68 15.82 6.08
C GLY A 283 13.44 16.71 6.01
N ILE A 284 12.64 16.56 4.96
CA ILE A 284 11.47 17.39 4.66
C ILE A 284 10.19 16.58 4.84
N VAL A 285 9.15 17.22 5.40
CA VAL A 285 7.77 16.72 5.35
C VAL A 285 6.92 17.65 4.48
N GLN A 286 6.25 17.08 3.49
CA GLN A 286 5.36 17.75 2.55
C GLN A 286 3.93 17.20 2.67
N ALA A 287 2.94 18.10 2.70
CA ALA A 287 1.54 17.73 2.53
C ALA A 287 0.80 18.82 1.73
N PHE A 288 0.08 18.43 0.68
CA PHE A 288 -0.71 19.32 -0.18
C PHE A 288 0.02 20.59 -0.66
N GLY A 289 1.29 20.45 -1.05
CA GLY A 289 2.12 21.55 -1.56
C GLY A 289 2.73 22.45 -0.49
N ILE A 290 2.62 22.10 0.79
CA ILE A 290 3.26 22.81 1.90
C ILE A 290 4.37 21.93 2.47
N SER A 291 5.59 22.48 2.55
CA SER A 291 6.81 21.79 3.00
C SER A 291 7.36 22.40 4.29
N THR A 292 7.84 21.56 5.20
CA THR A 292 8.44 21.93 6.50
C THR A 292 9.66 21.07 6.80
N MET A 293 10.70 21.66 7.40
CA MET A 293 11.88 20.91 7.87
C MET A 293 11.51 20.01 9.05
N ALA A 294 11.90 18.74 8.97
CA ALA A 294 11.69 17.72 9.98
C ALA A 294 12.93 16.81 10.11
N THR A 295 14.09 17.43 10.36
CA THR A 295 15.39 16.73 10.42
C THR A 295 15.48 15.65 11.49
N THR A 296 14.58 15.66 12.48
CA THR A 296 14.45 14.58 13.47
C THR A 296 14.01 13.27 12.81
N ILE A 297 13.12 13.30 11.83
CA ILE A 297 12.59 12.11 11.16
C ILE A 297 13.72 11.29 10.53
N SER A 298 14.62 11.92 9.77
CA SER A 298 15.74 11.23 9.13
C SER A 298 16.65 10.52 10.13
N LYS A 299 16.78 11.03 11.36
CA LYS A 299 17.56 10.36 12.42
C LYS A 299 16.88 9.10 12.95
N HIS A 300 15.54 9.02 12.88
CA HIS A 300 14.77 7.90 13.44
C HIS A 300 14.71 6.68 12.53
N PHE A 301 14.82 6.86 11.23
CA PHE A 301 14.92 5.76 10.27
C PHE A 301 16.34 5.17 10.19
N SER A 302 17.30 5.69 10.96
CA SER A 302 18.69 5.20 11.01
C SER A 302 18.89 4.06 12.02
N THR A 303 19.61 3.01 11.59
CA THR A 303 20.19 1.90 12.39
C THR A 303 19.29 1.35 13.51
N LYS A 304 18.05 0.97 13.18
CA LYS A 304 17.32 0.04 14.04
C LYS A 304 18.00 -1.33 14.04
N PRO A 305 18.07 -2.04 15.18
CA PRO A 305 18.42 -3.45 15.21
C PRO A 305 17.51 -4.25 14.27
N ALA A 306 18.07 -5.22 13.54
CA ALA A 306 17.35 -6.05 12.57
C ALA A 306 16.10 -6.71 13.17
N GLN A 307 16.19 -7.16 14.43
CA GLN A 307 15.11 -7.79 15.20
C GLN A 307 13.88 -6.86 15.43
N HIS A 308 14.02 -5.54 15.25
CA HIS A 308 12.94 -4.56 15.43
C HIS A 308 12.39 -4.04 14.09
N ILE A 309 12.79 -4.62 12.95
CA ILE A 309 12.30 -4.20 11.64
C ILE A 309 10.92 -4.77 11.39
N MET A 310 9.98 -3.86 11.14
CA MET A 310 8.61 -4.23 10.75
C MET A 310 8.51 -4.60 9.28
N TRP A 311 9.11 -3.80 8.41
CA TRP A 311 9.00 -3.91 6.96
C TRP A 311 10.35 -3.76 6.27
N ILE A 312 10.46 -4.35 5.09
CA ILE A 312 11.57 -4.13 4.17
C ILE A 312 11.45 -2.73 3.58
N GLY A 313 12.50 -1.94 3.70
CA GLY A 313 12.67 -0.68 3.00
C GLY A 313 12.72 0.60 3.85
N PRO A 314 11.86 0.81 4.86
CA PRO A 314 11.87 2.03 5.67
C PRO A 314 13.18 2.28 6.43
N ASN A 315 13.67 1.29 7.19
CA ASN A 315 14.85 1.44 8.06
C ASN A 315 16.16 0.96 7.44
N ASP A 316 16.09 0.30 6.28
CA ASP A 316 17.27 -0.18 5.55
C ASP A 316 17.66 0.76 4.38
N GLY A 317 16.86 1.79 4.12
CA GLY A 317 17.11 2.81 3.10
C GLY A 317 16.61 2.49 1.70
N LEU A 318 16.11 1.29 1.41
CA LEU A 318 15.64 0.96 0.05
C LEU A 318 14.43 1.80 -0.36
N LEU A 319 13.47 2.09 0.54
CA LEU A 319 12.36 2.99 0.20
C LEU A 319 12.82 4.43 -0.04
N THR A 320 13.88 4.88 0.64
CA THR A 320 14.49 6.18 0.38
C THR A 320 15.02 6.25 -1.04
N LEU A 321 15.70 5.20 -1.51
CA LEU A 321 16.21 5.12 -2.88
C LEU A 321 15.07 5.05 -3.92
N ILE A 322 14.00 4.31 -3.62
CA ILE A 322 12.80 4.29 -4.48
C ILE A 322 12.16 5.68 -4.54
N SER A 323 11.97 6.35 -3.39
CA SER A 323 11.39 7.70 -3.33
C SER A 323 12.22 8.70 -4.16
N ARG A 324 13.55 8.68 -4.02
CA ARG A 324 14.47 9.49 -4.83
C ARG A 324 14.35 9.19 -6.33
N THR A 325 14.24 7.92 -6.70
CA THR A 325 14.01 7.51 -8.10
C THR A 325 12.70 8.07 -8.65
N LEU A 326 11.63 8.06 -7.86
CA LEU A 326 10.34 8.64 -8.25
C LEU A 326 10.42 10.16 -8.43
N SER A 327 11.09 10.86 -7.50
CA SER A 327 11.34 12.31 -7.62
C SER A 327 12.17 12.65 -8.86
N LEU A 328 13.22 11.87 -9.14
CA LEU A 328 14.02 11.99 -10.35
C LEU A 328 13.15 11.86 -11.60
N ARG A 329 12.27 10.85 -11.66
CA ARG A 329 11.35 10.65 -12.79
C ARG A 329 10.42 11.85 -13.01
N ARG A 330 9.85 12.42 -11.95
CA ARG A 330 8.96 13.59 -12.07
C ARG A 330 9.68 14.81 -12.63
N SER A 331 10.95 14.99 -12.27
CA SER A 331 11.75 16.13 -12.73
C SER A 331 12.03 16.15 -14.24
N TRP A 332 11.80 15.05 -14.97
CA TRP A 332 11.91 15.02 -16.44
C TRP A 332 10.94 15.97 -17.14
N GLY A 333 9.75 16.21 -16.57
CA GLY A 333 8.70 17.01 -17.20
C GLY A 333 8.72 18.50 -16.86
N SER A 334 9.55 18.94 -15.90
CA SER A 334 9.49 20.30 -15.34
C SER A 334 10.41 21.32 -16.00
N VAL A 335 11.16 20.95 -17.04
CA VAL A 335 11.98 21.90 -17.81
C VAL A 335 11.07 22.60 -18.84
N LEU A 336 10.23 23.53 -18.38
CA LEU A 336 9.78 24.62 -19.25
C LEU A 336 11.01 25.48 -19.58
N PRO A 337 11.21 25.91 -20.83
CA PRO A 337 12.19 26.95 -21.11
C PRO A 337 11.78 28.15 -20.27
N SER A 338 12.65 28.54 -19.33
CA SER A 338 12.51 29.81 -18.64
C SER A 338 12.44 30.90 -19.70
N SER A 339 11.24 31.45 -19.92
CA SER A 339 11.05 32.67 -20.67
C SER A 339 11.98 33.72 -20.06
N ILE A 340 13.04 34.06 -20.77
CA ILE A 340 13.90 35.18 -20.43
C ILE A 340 13.00 36.43 -20.45
N PRO A 341 12.79 37.13 -19.32
CA PRO A 341 12.07 38.39 -19.36
C PRO A 341 13.05 39.47 -19.82
N GLY A 342 12.80 40.03 -21.00
CA GLY A 342 13.33 41.34 -21.39
C GLY A 342 14.35 41.33 -22.51
N VAL A 343 13.89 41.14 -23.76
CA VAL A 343 14.38 41.89 -24.92
C VAL A 343 13.20 42.08 -25.87
N GLU A 344 12.40 43.13 -25.64
CA GLU A 344 11.54 43.69 -26.69
C GLU A 344 12.37 44.70 -27.49
N GLY A 345 12.44 44.51 -28.80
CA GLY A 345 12.86 45.55 -29.75
C GLY A 345 14.05 45.17 -30.63
N MET A 346 13.77 44.68 -31.84
CA MET A 346 14.11 45.32 -33.12
C MET A 346 13.99 44.32 -34.29
N SER A 347 13.44 44.85 -35.38
CA SER A 347 12.99 44.22 -36.62
C SER A 347 14.10 43.88 -37.63
N ASP A 348 13.77 42.89 -38.48
CA ASP A 348 14.18 42.63 -39.88
C ASP A 348 15.67 42.58 -40.26
N ASP A 349 16.18 41.43 -40.79
CA ASP A 349 16.28 41.16 -42.24
C ASP A 349 16.97 39.80 -42.59
N MET A 350 16.68 39.34 -43.81
CA MET A 350 17.05 38.16 -44.62
C MET A 350 18.30 37.24 -44.41
N SER A 351 18.06 35.94 -44.70
CA SER A 351 18.81 35.02 -45.59
C SER A 351 19.84 33.98 -45.05
N MET A 352 19.38 32.72 -45.05
CA MET A 352 19.95 31.54 -45.75
C MET A 352 21.27 30.85 -45.28
N SER A 353 21.10 29.57 -44.95
CA SER A 353 22.05 28.44 -44.97
C SER A 353 23.11 28.29 -43.87
N SER A 354 22.80 27.38 -42.94
CA SER A 354 23.72 26.47 -42.25
C SER A 354 22.83 25.42 -41.56
N ILE A 355 22.36 24.38 -42.27
CA ILE A 355 23.01 23.05 -42.29
C ILE A 355 23.66 22.74 -40.93
N LEU A 356 22.84 22.52 -39.91
CA LEU A 356 22.98 21.45 -38.94
C LEU A 356 21.57 21.09 -38.47
N ASP A 357 21.05 19.99 -39.02
CA ASP A 357 19.96 19.22 -38.39
C ASP A 357 20.33 19.00 -36.92
N THR A 358 19.73 19.79 -36.04
CA THR A 358 19.81 19.64 -34.58
C THR A 358 18.39 19.50 -34.04
N ASP A 359 17.57 18.70 -34.72
CA ASP A 359 16.27 18.25 -34.21
C ASP A 359 16.41 16.98 -33.33
N ASP A 360 17.65 16.54 -33.08
CA ASP A 360 18.01 15.52 -32.10
C ASP A 360 18.20 16.14 -30.69
N ARG A 361 17.40 17.15 -30.33
CA ARG A 361 17.28 17.60 -28.92
C ARG A 361 16.45 16.57 -28.16
N GLN A 362 17.06 15.40 -28.03
CA GLN A 362 16.84 14.45 -26.98
C GLN A 362 16.59 15.23 -25.69
N SER A 363 15.50 14.93 -25.00
CA SER A 363 15.35 15.30 -23.59
C SER A 363 16.34 14.47 -22.77
N GLU A 364 17.64 14.71 -22.99
CA GLU A 364 18.71 14.19 -22.16
C GLU A 364 18.50 14.71 -20.75
N LEU A 365 18.67 13.83 -19.77
CA LEU A 365 18.74 14.20 -18.36
C LEU A 365 19.71 15.37 -18.20
N SER A 366 19.33 16.38 -17.42
CA SER A 366 20.29 17.42 -17.02
C SER A 366 21.48 16.79 -16.30
N SER A 367 22.63 17.47 -16.29
CA SER A 367 23.81 16.98 -15.56
C SER A 367 23.53 16.71 -14.08
N THR A 368 22.61 17.48 -13.47
CA THR A 368 22.18 17.29 -12.08
C THR A 368 21.32 16.04 -11.91
N GLN A 369 20.41 15.78 -12.85
CA GLN A 369 19.57 14.57 -12.84
C GLN A 369 20.40 13.30 -13.09
N LEU A 370 21.39 13.36 -13.98
CA LEU A 370 22.32 12.24 -14.21
C LEU A 370 23.19 11.96 -12.98
N LEU A 371 23.71 13.01 -12.32
CA LEU A 371 24.48 12.84 -11.09
C LEU A 371 23.65 12.21 -9.97
N GLU A 372 22.39 12.62 -9.83
CA GLU A 372 21.47 12.00 -8.87
C GLU A 372 21.21 10.53 -9.22
N ALA A 373 20.98 10.21 -10.50
CA ALA A 373 20.81 8.83 -10.94
C ALA A 373 22.03 7.96 -10.60
N LEU A 374 23.25 8.45 -10.85
CA LEU A 374 24.49 7.77 -10.50
C LEU A 374 24.65 7.62 -8.99
N THR A 375 24.25 8.62 -8.21
CA THR A 375 24.28 8.54 -6.75
C THR A 375 23.35 7.44 -6.22
N ILE A 376 22.14 7.33 -6.80
CA ILE A 376 21.20 6.25 -6.46
C ILE A 376 21.76 4.89 -6.91
N GLU A 377 22.34 4.80 -8.10
CA GLU A 377 22.95 3.56 -8.61
C GLU A 377 24.07 3.07 -7.69
N THR A 378 25.03 3.92 -7.32
CA THR A 378 26.10 3.59 -6.39
C THR A 378 25.54 3.13 -5.04
N ALA A 379 24.56 3.86 -4.50
CA ALA A 379 23.92 3.48 -3.24
C ALA A 379 23.24 2.10 -3.34
N LEU A 380 22.59 1.77 -4.46
CA LEU A 380 22.03 0.44 -4.70
C LEU A 380 23.12 -0.63 -4.85
N GLN A 381 24.27 -0.33 -5.45
CA GLN A 381 25.38 -1.28 -5.62
C GLN A 381 26.10 -1.58 -4.29
N GLU A 382 26.22 -0.58 -3.42
CA GLU A 382 26.85 -0.69 -2.11
C GLU A 382 25.89 -1.12 -1.01
N TRP A 383 24.58 -1.10 -1.28
CA TRP A 383 23.56 -1.46 -0.30
C TRP A 383 23.78 -2.86 0.26
N SER A 384 23.84 -2.92 1.59
CA SER A 384 23.85 -4.13 2.38
C SER A 384 23.07 -3.89 3.65
N PHE A 385 22.32 -4.91 4.06
CA PHE A 385 21.58 -4.92 5.30
C PHE A 385 21.53 -6.36 5.81
N GLU A 386 21.71 -6.56 7.11
CA GLU A 386 21.64 -7.88 7.74
C GLU A 386 20.28 -8.02 8.42
N TYR A 387 19.37 -8.79 7.82
CA TYR A 387 18.08 -9.11 8.44
C TYR A 387 18.19 -10.30 9.38
N GLU A 388 17.22 -10.42 10.28
CA GLU A 388 17.13 -11.51 11.26
C GLU A 388 16.93 -12.88 10.59
N THR A 389 16.13 -12.92 9.52
CA THR A 389 15.82 -14.17 8.82
C THR A 389 16.34 -14.18 7.38
N SER A 390 16.63 -15.38 6.88
CA SER A 390 17.04 -15.56 5.48
C SER A 390 15.95 -15.14 4.49
N GLN A 391 14.67 -15.30 4.84
CA GLN A 391 13.54 -14.89 4.00
C GLN A 391 13.41 -13.35 3.93
N GLN A 392 13.63 -12.64 5.03
CA GLN A 392 13.75 -11.17 5.00
C GLN A 392 14.98 -10.73 4.18
N GLN A 393 16.11 -11.43 4.31
CA GLN A 393 17.31 -11.15 3.50
C GLN A 393 17.02 -11.28 2.00
N LEU A 394 16.36 -12.37 1.59
CA LEU A 394 15.92 -12.59 0.21
C LEU A 394 14.96 -11.47 -0.25
N MET A 395 14.00 -11.09 0.59
CA MET A 395 13.06 -10.02 0.27
C MET A 395 13.75 -8.66 0.11
N GLY A 396 14.71 -8.33 0.97
CA GLY A 396 15.54 -7.14 0.84
C GLY A 396 16.29 -7.08 -0.49
N GLN A 397 16.89 -8.19 -0.93
CA GLN A 397 17.51 -8.28 -2.25
C GLN A 397 16.49 -8.14 -3.39
N CYS A 398 15.27 -8.67 -3.24
CA CYS A 398 14.19 -8.48 -4.22
C CYS A 398 13.83 -6.98 -4.35
N TYR A 399 13.69 -6.26 -3.23
CA TYR A 399 13.44 -4.82 -3.23
C TYR A 399 14.58 -4.03 -3.89
N ARG A 400 15.83 -4.40 -3.60
CA ARG A 400 17.02 -3.79 -4.21
C ARG A 400 17.02 -3.90 -5.73
N LEU A 401 16.76 -5.10 -6.26
CA LEU A 401 16.68 -5.32 -7.71
C LEU A 401 15.48 -4.62 -8.34
N ALA A 402 14.33 -4.61 -7.66
CA ALA A 402 13.15 -3.86 -8.10
C ALA A 402 13.44 -2.35 -8.16
N ALA A 403 14.11 -1.79 -7.16
CA ALA A 403 14.56 -0.39 -7.14
C ALA A 403 15.54 -0.08 -8.28
N PHE A 404 16.46 -1.00 -8.58
CA PHE A 404 17.35 -0.87 -9.73
C PHE A 404 16.59 -0.85 -11.06
N LEU A 405 15.60 -1.72 -11.27
CA LEU A 405 14.78 -1.71 -12.48
C LEU A 405 14.02 -0.39 -12.63
N LEU A 406 13.44 0.12 -11.54
CA LEU A 406 12.77 1.43 -11.52
C LEU A 406 13.73 2.56 -11.93
N LEU A 407 14.95 2.57 -11.40
CA LEU A 407 15.98 3.55 -11.76
C LEU A 407 16.40 3.39 -13.23
N PHE A 408 16.69 2.16 -13.65
CA PHE A 408 17.16 1.86 -15.00
C PHE A 408 16.18 2.38 -16.05
N PHE A 409 14.88 2.09 -15.90
CA PHE A 409 13.85 2.55 -16.84
C PHE A 409 13.46 4.02 -16.63
N THR A 410 13.79 4.63 -15.50
CA THR A 410 13.72 6.09 -15.34
C THR A 410 14.79 6.79 -16.16
N VAL A 411 16.03 6.30 -16.11
CA VAL A 411 17.16 6.86 -16.88
C VAL A 411 17.05 6.52 -18.36
N ASN A 412 16.51 5.34 -18.69
CA ASN A 412 16.46 4.78 -20.03
C ASN A 412 15.03 4.42 -20.49
N PRO A 413 14.09 5.37 -20.57
CA PRO A 413 12.66 5.07 -20.76
C PRO A 413 12.33 4.43 -22.11
N ARG A 414 13.18 4.61 -23.13
CA ARG A 414 13.02 4.01 -24.47
C ARG A 414 13.66 2.62 -24.59
N LYS A 415 14.41 2.14 -23.59
CA LYS A 415 15.02 0.81 -23.64
C LYS A 415 13.98 -0.25 -23.30
N SER A 416 13.99 -1.33 -24.07
CA SER A 416 13.15 -2.51 -23.82
C SER A 416 13.68 -3.32 -22.64
N SER A 417 12.80 -4.08 -21.99
CA SER A 417 13.18 -5.11 -21.02
C SER A 417 14.20 -6.11 -21.55
N LYS A 418 14.35 -6.28 -22.88
CA LYS A 418 15.39 -7.14 -23.50
C LYS A 418 16.82 -6.58 -23.40
N HIS A 419 17.00 -5.35 -22.91
CA HIS A 419 18.33 -4.77 -22.72
C HIS A 419 19.15 -5.61 -21.74
N THR A 420 20.43 -5.86 -22.05
CA THR A 420 21.30 -6.80 -21.31
C THR A 420 21.31 -6.54 -19.80
N LYS A 421 21.47 -5.28 -19.36
CA LYS A 421 21.46 -4.93 -17.93
C LYS A 421 20.10 -5.20 -17.26
N ALA A 422 19.00 -4.93 -17.96
CA ALA A 422 17.66 -5.17 -17.44
C ALA A 422 17.37 -6.67 -17.35
N GLN A 423 17.73 -7.45 -18.38
CA GLN A 423 17.59 -8.92 -18.36
C GLN A 423 18.40 -9.57 -17.24
N GLN A 424 19.66 -9.19 -17.05
CA GLN A 424 20.49 -9.70 -15.94
C GLN A 424 19.84 -9.45 -14.58
N CYS A 425 19.28 -8.25 -14.37
CA CYS A 425 18.56 -7.92 -13.14
C CYS A 425 17.26 -8.74 -13.01
N LEU A 426 16.51 -8.93 -14.09
CA LEU A 426 15.29 -9.74 -14.11
C LEU A 426 15.56 -11.22 -13.83
N ASP A 427 16.64 -11.79 -14.38
CA ASP A 427 17.01 -13.18 -14.15
C ASP A 427 17.35 -13.42 -12.66
N GLN A 428 18.11 -12.49 -12.07
CA GLN A 428 18.42 -12.53 -10.63
C GLN A 428 17.16 -12.37 -9.78
N LEU A 429 16.30 -11.40 -10.11
CA LEU A 429 15.06 -11.15 -9.38
C LEU A 429 14.11 -12.36 -9.46
N GLY A 430 13.96 -12.97 -10.63
CA GLY A 430 13.18 -14.20 -10.81
C GLY A 430 13.72 -15.37 -9.99
N THR A 431 15.06 -15.52 -9.95
CA THR A 431 15.71 -16.54 -9.13
C THR A 431 15.42 -16.36 -7.64
N LEU A 432 15.50 -15.13 -7.13
CA LEU A 432 15.21 -14.82 -5.73
C LEU A 432 13.72 -14.99 -5.39
N ILE A 433 12.82 -14.52 -6.26
CA ILE A 433 11.37 -14.72 -6.12
C ILE A 433 11.03 -16.22 -6.05
N GLY A 434 11.71 -17.05 -6.85
CA GLY A 434 11.56 -18.51 -6.82
C GLY A 434 11.99 -19.18 -5.50
N GLN A 435 12.79 -18.50 -4.67
CA GLN A 435 13.28 -19.00 -3.38
C GLN A 435 12.43 -18.55 -2.19
N LEU A 436 11.44 -17.69 -2.41
CA LEU A 436 10.56 -17.21 -1.34
C LEU A 436 9.67 -18.34 -0.82
N SER A 437 9.65 -18.48 0.51
CA SER A 437 8.79 -19.44 1.19
C SER A 437 7.34 -18.93 1.21
N PRO A 438 6.36 -19.76 0.79
CA PRO A 438 4.95 -19.40 0.84
C PRO A 438 4.37 -19.29 2.26
N ASN A 439 5.12 -19.75 3.27
CA ASN A 439 4.68 -19.82 4.66
C ASN A 439 5.46 -18.88 5.59
N ASP A 440 6.23 -17.95 5.04
CA ASP A 440 7.04 -17.00 5.82
C ASP A 440 6.44 -15.59 5.81
N ASN A 441 6.49 -14.89 6.94
CA ASN A 441 5.95 -13.54 7.08
C ASN A 441 6.58 -12.54 6.09
N ALA A 442 7.82 -12.75 5.63
CA ALA A 442 8.46 -11.91 4.63
C ALA A 442 7.65 -11.80 3.33
N ILE A 443 6.82 -12.81 3.01
CA ILE A 443 5.95 -12.76 1.83
C ILE A 443 4.98 -11.58 1.87
N THR A 444 4.62 -11.07 3.05
CA THR A 444 3.70 -9.92 3.20
C THR A 444 4.24 -8.65 2.54
N CYS A 445 5.55 -8.52 2.34
CA CYS A 445 6.18 -7.43 1.59
C CYS A 445 6.42 -7.74 0.10
N SER A 446 6.09 -8.93 -0.40
CA SER A 446 6.45 -9.36 -1.76
C SER A 446 5.72 -8.65 -2.90
N LEU A 447 4.60 -7.98 -2.62
CA LEU A 447 3.73 -7.45 -3.69
C LEU A 447 4.42 -6.41 -4.57
N LEU A 448 5.24 -5.51 -4.00
CA LEU A 448 5.99 -4.54 -4.81
C LEU A 448 7.02 -5.25 -5.72
N PRO A 449 7.98 -6.06 -5.22
CA PRO A 449 8.90 -6.77 -6.10
C PRO A 449 8.22 -7.66 -7.14
N LEU A 450 7.17 -8.40 -6.75
CA LEU A 450 6.39 -9.24 -7.67
C LEU A 450 5.73 -8.41 -8.77
N PHE A 451 5.21 -7.22 -8.44
CA PHE A 451 4.62 -6.33 -9.42
C PHE A 451 5.66 -5.78 -10.39
N ILE A 452 6.79 -5.25 -9.90
CA ILE A 452 7.87 -4.72 -10.74
C ILE A 452 8.44 -5.79 -11.66
N TYR A 453 8.63 -7.01 -11.13
CA TYR A 453 9.01 -8.16 -11.93
C TYR A 453 7.93 -8.49 -12.96
N GLY A 454 6.67 -8.60 -12.54
CA GLY A 454 5.51 -8.93 -13.37
C GLY A 454 5.30 -7.99 -14.55
N VAL A 455 5.42 -6.67 -14.37
CA VAL A 455 5.28 -5.71 -15.48
C VAL A 455 6.46 -5.74 -16.45
N SER A 456 7.59 -6.33 -16.03
CA SER A 456 8.84 -6.36 -16.79
C SER A 456 9.07 -7.66 -17.58
N VAL A 457 8.46 -8.76 -17.17
CA VAL A 457 8.68 -10.09 -17.77
C VAL A 457 7.96 -10.27 -19.10
N LEU A 458 8.63 -10.97 -20.01
CA LEU A 458 8.12 -11.25 -21.36
C LEU A 458 7.79 -12.73 -21.57
N SER A 459 8.42 -13.65 -20.85
CA SER A 459 8.22 -15.09 -21.01
C SER A 459 7.01 -15.60 -20.22
N ALA A 460 6.30 -16.58 -20.78
CA ALA A 460 5.17 -17.24 -20.11
C ALA A 460 5.60 -17.89 -18.79
N SER A 461 6.75 -18.55 -18.75
CA SER A 461 7.27 -19.21 -17.54
C SER A 461 7.44 -18.25 -16.36
N ASN A 462 7.94 -17.04 -16.62
CA ASN A 462 8.16 -16.05 -15.55
C ASN A 462 6.84 -15.42 -15.10
N ARG A 463 5.86 -15.31 -16.00
CA ARG A 463 4.49 -14.90 -15.66
C ARG A 463 3.82 -15.95 -14.77
N ASP A 464 3.97 -17.23 -15.08
CA ASP A 464 3.46 -18.33 -14.25
C ASP A 464 4.09 -18.31 -12.84
N LEU A 465 5.39 -18.04 -12.75
CA LEU A 465 6.07 -17.84 -11.47
C LEU A 465 5.43 -16.69 -10.66
N VAL A 466 5.20 -15.53 -11.30
CA VAL A 466 4.55 -14.37 -10.64
C VAL A 466 3.16 -14.75 -10.14
N LEU A 467 2.33 -15.38 -10.98
CA LEU A 467 0.98 -15.79 -10.61
C LEU A 467 0.99 -16.81 -9.46
N SER A 468 1.89 -17.79 -9.50
CA SER A 468 2.03 -18.79 -8.45
C SER A 468 2.41 -18.15 -7.11
N GLN A 469 3.32 -17.17 -7.11
CA GLN A 469 3.73 -16.45 -5.90
C GLN A 469 2.64 -15.51 -5.39
N MET A 470 1.89 -14.87 -6.28
CA MET A 470 0.71 -14.09 -5.88
C MET A 470 -0.37 -14.98 -5.26
N ASP A 471 -0.59 -16.18 -5.79
CA ASP A 471 -1.51 -17.13 -5.18
C ASP A 471 -1.01 -17.63 -3.83
N ALA A 472 0.30 -17.82 -3.66
CA ALA A 472 0.89 -18.13 -2.35
C ALA A 472 0.65 -17.01 -1.33
N TYR A 473 0.91 -15.76 -1.72
CA TYR A 473 0.60 -14.59 -0.89
C TYR A 473 -0.88 -14.54 -0.52
N GLN A 474 -1.78 -14.74 -1.49
CA GLN A 474 -3.23 -14.69 -1.23
C GLN A 474 -3.66 -15.77 -0.23
N ARG A 475 -3.13 -17.00 -0.36
CA ARG A 475 -3.40 -18.09 0.58
C ARG A 475 -2.85 -17.81 1.97
N PHE A 476 -1.70 -17.16 2.05
CA PHE A 476 -1.03 -16.84 3.32
C PHE A 476 -1.74 -15.71 4.07
N CYS A 477 -1.99 -14.58 3.39
CA CYS A 477 -2.52 -13.37 4.01
C CYS A 477 -4.06 -13.34 4.05
N GLY A 478 -4.73 -14.03 3.13
CA GLY A 478 -6.19 -13.96 2.99
C GLY A 478 -6.71 -12.56 2.66
N LEU A 479 -5.92 -11.70 2.02
CA LEU A 479 -6.23 -10.29 1.71
C LEU A 479 -6.79 -10.12 0.29
N GLY A 480 -7.83 -9.30 0.12
CA GLY A 480 -8.57 -9.20 -1.15
C GLY A 480 -7.85 -8.45 -2.27
N HIS A 481 -6.99 -7.48 -1.94
CA HIS A 481 -6.37 -6.58 -2.92
C HIS A 481 -5.50 -7.29 -3.97
N ILE A 482 -4.92 -8.44 -3.63
CA ILE A 482 -4.01 -9.15 -4.54
C ILE A 482 -4.71 -9.65 -5.81
N CYS A 483 -6.01 -9.93 -5.75
CA CYS A 483 -6.79 -10.33 -6.94
C CYS A 483 -6.76 -9.22 -8.00
N ALA A 484 -6.96 -7.97 -7.59
CA ALA A 484 -6.96 -6.84 -8.51
C ALA A 484 -5.59 -6.63 -9.18
N VAL A 485 -4.49 -6.86 -8.44
CA VAL A 485 -3.13 -6.78 -9.01
C VAL A 485 -2.87 -7.93 -9.98
N LYS A 486 -3.33 -9.15 -9.66
CA LYS A 486 -3.24 -10.32 -10.54
C LYS A 486 -4.01 -10.09 -11.85
N ASP A 487 -5.26 -9.63 -11.76
CA ASP A 487 -6.12 -9.32 -12.90
C ASP A 487 -5.52 -8.22 -13.78
N PHE A 488 -4.92 -7.21 -13.14
CA PHE A 488 -4.18 -6.16 -13.83
C PHE A 488 -3.00 -6.73 -14.62
N LEU A 489 -2.12 -7.53 -14.00
CA LEU A 489 -0.94 -8.07 -14.67
C LEU A 489 -1.33 -8.95 -15.86
N GLN A 490 -2.36 -9.79 -15.71
CA GLN A 490 -2.87 -10.60 -16.81
C GLN A 490 -3.41 -9.73 -17.96
N SER A 491 -4.11 -8.65 -17.65
CA SER A 491 -4.60 -7.69 -18.65
C SER A 491 -3.45 -6.94 -19.33
N TRP A 492 -2.44 -6.54 -18.55
CA TRP A 492 -1.23 -5.89 -19.04
C TRP A 492 -0.46 -6.77 -20.01
N TRP A 493 -0.27 -8.07 -19.68
CA TRP A 493 0.42 -9.01 -20.56
C TRP A 493 -0.28 -9.21 -21.89
N LYS A 494 -1.63 -9.26 -21.89
CA LYS A 494 -2.44 -9.32 -23.12
C LYS A 494 -2.28 -8.06 -23.97
N GLU A 495 -2.31 -6.88 -23.34
CA GLU A 495 -2.10 -5.61 -24.06
C GLU A 495 -0.69 -5.55 -24.67
N GLN A 496 0.34 -5.98 -23.93
CA GLN A 496 1.70 -6.05 -24.45
C GLN A 496 1.79 -6.97 -25.67
N GLU A 497 1.19 -8.15 -25.62
CA GLU A 497 1.17 -9.09 -26.75
C GLU A 497 0.50 -8.50 -28.00
N LEU A 498 -0.61 -7.78 -27.85
CA LEU A 498 -1.28 -7.09 -28.96
C LEU A 498 -0.40 -6.00 -29.58
N VAL A 499 0.26 -5.20 -28.74
CA VAL A 499 1.20 -4.16 -29.20
C VAL A 499 2.38 -4.77 -29.96
N PHE A 500 2.90 -5.93 -29.52
CA PHE A 500 3.99 -6.64 -30.20
C PHE A 500 3.56 -7.39 -31.46
N ALA A 501 2.32 -7.90 -31.51
CA ALA A 501 1.77 -8.61 -32.67
C ALA A 501 1.33 -7.67 -33.81
N GLY A 502 1.30 -6.35 -33.58
CA GLY A 502 0.89 -5.36 -34.60
C GLY A 502 -0.62 -5.36 -34.90
N THR A 503 -1.41 -6.10 -34.12
CA THR A 503 -2.87 -6.17 -34.20
C THR A 503 -3.49 -5.26 -33.15
N GLU A 504 -4.06 -4.13 -33.58
CA GLU A 504 -4.79 -3.23 -32.67
C GLU A 504 -6.00 -3.93 -32.03
N PRO A 505 -6.30 -3.70 -30.74
CA PRO A 505 -7.57 -4.13 -30.17
C PRO A 505 -8.72 -3.34 -30.81
N ALA A 506 -9.73 -4.08 -31.29
CA ALA A 506 -10.96 -3.51 -31.79
C ALA A 506 -11.60 -2.60 -30.71
N GLN A 507 -11.88 -1.36 -31.12
CA GLN A 507 -12.43 -0.26 -30.32
C GLN A 507 -13.49 -0.70 -29.28
N ARG A 508 -13.25 -0.40 -28.00
CA ARG A 508 -14.33 -0.23 -27.02
C ARG A 508 -15.16 0.99 -27.45
N HIS A 509 -16.43 0.75 -27.75
CA HIS A 509 -17.36 1.75 -28.31
C HIS A 509 -17.57 2.96 -27.40
N GLY A 510 -17.39 4.15 -27.99
CA GLY A 510 -17.72 5.45 -27.41
C GLY A 510 -17.56 6.55 -28.47
N HIS A 511 -18.61 6.73 -29.26
CA HIS A 511 -18.90 7.83 -30.20
C HIS A 511 -17.75 8.49 -30.99
N GLY A 512 -17.62 8.03 -32.25
CA GLY A 512 -17.75 8.91 -33.42
C GLY A 512 -16.65 9.95 -33.68
N HIS A 513 -15.43 9.50 -33.97
CA HIS A 513 -14.52 10.28 -34.82
C HIS A 513 -13.82 9.37 -35.84
N SER A 514 -13.97 9.75 -37.11
CA SER A 514 -13.44 9.11 -38.31
C SER A 514 -11.91 8.89 -38.25
N PHE A 515 -11.45 7.65 -38.44
CA PHE A 515 -10.04 7.32 -38.62
C PHE A 515 -9.57 7.78 -40.01
N LEU A 516 -8.72 8.81 -40.04
CA LEU A 516 -7.82 9.05 -41.19
C LEU A 516 -6.56 8.21 -40.99
N GLN A 517 -6.32 7.26 -41.90
CA GLN A 517 -5.05 6.56 -42.02
C GLN A 517 -3.94 7.61 -42.19
N CYS A 518 -2.92 7.57 -41.33
CA CYS A 518 -1.75 8.43 -41.44
C CYS A 518 -0.97 8.02 -42.69
N ALA A 519 -1.19 8.74 -43.80
CA ALA A 519 -0.45 8.55 -45.02
C ALA A 519 1.03 8.84 -44.76
N THR A 520 1.86 7.87 -45.14
CA THR A 520 3.32 7.95 -45.17
C THR A 520 3.76 9.20 -45.93
N HIS A 521 4.46 10.13 -45.28
CA HIS A 521 5.48 11.07 -45.83
C HIS A 521 5.67 12.42 -45.10
N SER A 522 5.16 12.61 -43.89
CA SER A 522 5.61 13.73 -43.02
C SER A 522 6.09 13.20 -41.67
N SER A 523 7.20 13.75 -41.18
CA SER A 523 7.90 13.36 -39.94
C SER A 523 6.97 12.85 -38.84
N SER A 524 7.23 11.62 -38.42
CA SER A 524 6.34 10.77 -37.60
C SER A 524 6.01 11.30 -36.19
N GLU A 525 6.52 12.46 -35.79
CA GLU A 525 6.50 12.92 -34.40
C GLU A 525 5.48 14.04 -34.13
N SER A 526 4.93 14.67 -35.17
CA SER A 526 3.89 15.71 -35.03
C SER A 526 2.45 15.17 -35.04
N CYS A 527 2.27 13.88 -35.35
CA CYS A 527 0.96 13.23 -35.34
C CYS A 527 0.58 12.77 -33.91
N PRO A 528 -0.55 13.21 -33.33
CA PRO A 528 -1.01 12.78 -31.99
C PRO A 528 -1.11 11.26 -31.86
N THR A 529 -1.54 10.58 -32.94
CA THR A 529 -1.68 9.13 -33.01
C THR A 529 -0.32 8.40 -33.01
N CYS A 530 0.72 9.01 -33.57
CA CYS A 530 2.09 8.47 -33.56
C CYS A 530 2.80 8.78 -32.24
N ARG A 531 2.56 9.94 -31.64
CA ARG A 531 3.04 10.29 -30.29
C ARG A 531 2.47 9.36 -29.22
N GLY A 532 1.16 9.09 -29.27
CA GLY A 532 0.53 8.07 -28.42
C GLY A 532 1.08 6.66 -28.64
N ARG A 533 1.55 6.31 -29.86
CA ARG A 533 2.24 5.04 -30.13
C ARG A 533 3.64 4.98 -29.53
N ALA A 534 4.37 6.10 -29.48
CA ALA A 534 5.70 6.17 -28.87
C ALA A 534 5.62 6.12 -27.33
N GLU A 535 4.62 6.78 -26.72
CA GLU A 535 4.36 6.73 -25.28
C GLU A 535 3.97 5.32 -24.81
N ARG A 536 3.20 4.58 -25.63
CA ARG A 536 2.86 3.15 -25.37
C ARG A 536 4.05 2.18 -25.42
N ARG A 537 5.24 2.63 -25.83
CA ARG A 537 6.47 1.81 -25.84
C ARG A 537 7.39 2.06 -24.65
N SER A 538 7.07 3.02 -23.78
CA SER A 538 7.80 3.25 -22.53
C SER A 538 7.56 2.08 -21.57
N TRP A 539 8.59 1.66 -20.84
CA TRP A 539 8.41 0.67 -19.75
C TRP A 539 7.38 1.16 -18.73
N TRP A 540 7.32 2.47 -18.48
CA TRP A 540 6.37 3.07 -17.54
C TRP A 540 4.92 3.15 -18.04
N ALA A 541 4.62 2.70 -19.27
CA ALA A 541 3.26 2.74 -19.82
C ALA A 541 2.26 1.90 -19.01
N TRP A 542 2.73 0.96 -18.18
CA TRP A 542 1.86 0.24 -17.24
C TRP A 542 1.18 1.17 -16.24
N GLN A 543 1.75 2.34 -15.93
CA GLN A 543 1.18 3.28 -14.96
C GLN A 543 -0.07 3.98 -15.50
N ASP A 544 -0.04 4.40 -16.77
CA ASP A 544 -1.21 4.96 -17.45
C ASP A 544 -2.26 3.87 -17.67
N PHE A 545 -1.83 2.67 -18.08
CA PHE A 545 -2.72 1.51 -18.20
C PHE A 545 -3.39 1.15 -16.86
N MET A 546 -2.65 1.20 -15.75
CA MET A 546 -3.15 0.98 -14.39
C MET A 546 -4.20 2.01 -14.00
N LYS A 547 -3.95 3.28 -14.30
CA LYS A 547 -4.91 4.36 -14.09
C LYS A 547 -6.19 4.16 -14.89
N ASP A 548 -6.09 3.72 -16.14
CA ASP A 548 -7.24 3.44 -17.02
C ASP A 548 -8.09 2.25 -16.52
N GLN A 549 -7.45 1.24 -15.91
CA GLN A 549 -8.17 0.12 -15.27
C GLN A 549 -8.71 0.46 -13.88
N GLY A 550 -8.39 1.64 -13.33
CA GLY A 550 -8.74 2.01 -11.95
C GLY A 550 -8.05 1.12 -10.90
N VAL A 551 -6.98 0.41 -11.27
CA VAL A 551 -6.20 -0.44 -10.36
C VAL A 551 -5.12 0.41 -9.71
N GLN A 552 -4.76 0.09 -8.47
CA GLN A 552 -3.72 0.79 -7.73
C GLN A 552 -2.93 -0.25 -6.93
N LEU A 553 -1.60 -0.13 -6.95
CA LEU A 553 -0.73 -0.89 -6.05
C LEU A 553 -0.83 -0.25 -4.66
N ILE A 554 -1.75 -0.75 -3.84
CA ILE A 554 -1.79 -0.40 -2.42
C ILE A 554 -1.50 -1.66 -1.65
N LEU A 555 -0.60 -1.54 -0.69
CA LEU A 555 -0.02 -2.65 0.03
C LEU A 555 -0.85 -3.06 1.24
N ILE A 556 -0.80 -4.38 1.46
CA ILE A 556 -1.16 -5.18 2.64
C ILE A 556 -2.61 -4.95 3.05
#